data_AF-A0A535DA79-F1
#
_entry.id   AF-A0A535DA79-F1
#
_cell.length_a   1.000
_cell.length_b   1.000
_cell.length_c   1.000
_cell.angle_alpha   90.00
_cell.angle_beta   90.00
_cell.angle_gamma   90.00
#
_symmetry.space_group_name_H-M   'P 1'
#
loop_
_entity.id
_entity.type
_entity.pdbx_description
1 polymer ?
#
loop_
_entity_poly.entity_id
_entity_poly.type
_entity_poly.pdbx_seq_one_letter_code
_entity_poly.pdbx_strand_id
1 'polypeptide(L)'
;MSMEPLVRSATRTFFGSPVCDDLSTLEAQVGFIGVPWDQGVIIPFIRSGAYAGPRLVRETRTRLRETKPDGSSAGWFDIETERQYLEGVRMADCGDVFVAGGDVELSHRRMTEVSRTIADRGAMVAAVGGDHSISFPIGRGVAEVHGPLDVVHIDAHPDFADEIYGSRFQHGSQLRRLSELPTVEHISAIGL
;
A
#
# COMPACT_ATOMS: atom_id res chain seq x y z
N MET A 1 -11.09 -25.78 8.76
CA MET A 1 -9.86 -24.95 8.67
C MET A 1 -10.27 -23.54 9.04
N SER A 2 -9.72 -22.95 10.09
CA SER A 2 -9.94 -21.53 10.37
C SER A 2 -9.41 -20.71 9.19
N MET A 3 -10.22 -19.81 8.63
CA MET A 3 -9.71 -18.82 7.68
C MET A 3 -8.64 -18.00 8.40
N GLU A 4 -7.41 -18.03 7.90
CA GLU A 4 -6.35 -17.15 8.38
C GLU A 4 -6.77 -15.69 8.17
N PRO A 5 -6.45 -14.78 9.11
CA PRO A 5 -6.83 -13.39 8.98
C PRO A 5 -6.13 -12.76 7.78
N LEU A 6 -6.82 -11.84 7.11
CA LEU A 6 -6.30 -11.17 5.92
C LEU A 6 -5.24 -10.12 6.27
N VAL A 7 -5.38 -9.48 7.44
CA VAL A 7 -4.43 -8.50 7.99
C VAL A 7 -4.07 -8.83 9.43
N ARG A 8 -2.94 -8.28 9.89
CA ARG A 8 -2.46 -8.39 11.28
C ARG A 8 -2.12 -7.01 11.83
N SER A 9 -2.66 -6.68 13.00
CA SER A 9 -2.41 -5.39 13.66
C SER A 9 -0.92 -5.19 13.99
N ALA A 10 -0.44 -3.97 13.80
CA ALA A 10 0.91 -3.57 14.16
C ALA A 10 0.96 -2.95 15.58
N THR A 11 2.12 -3.03 16.24
CA THR A 11 2.30 -2.49 17.61
C THR A 11 2.22 -0.96 17.67
N ARG A 12 2.58 -0.28 16.57
CA ARG A 12 2.44 1.17 16.39
C ARG A 12 1.60 1.40 15.15
N THR A 13 0.96 2.56 15.05
CA THR A 13 0.15 2.92 13.90
C THR A 13 0.79 4.00 13.04
N PHE A 14 0.46 4.01 11.74
CA PHE A 14 0.82 5.07 10.81
C PHE A 14 0.24 6.39 11.30
N PHE A 15 1.12 7.37 11.52
CA PHE A 15 0.75 8.72 11.97
C PHE A 15 -0.11 8.74 13.25
N GLY A 16 -0.04 7.72 14.10
CA GLY A 16 -0.88 7.66 15.31
C GLY A 16 -2.36 7.44 15.03
N SER A 17 -2.73 7.03 13.81
CA SER A 17 -4.11 6.76 13.42
C SER A 17 -4.74 5.65 14.28
N PRO A 18 -6.06 5.64 14.49
CA PRO A 18 -6.78 4.53 15.09
C PRO A 18 -6.52 3.20 14.36
N VAL A 19 -6.50 2.10 15.11
CA VAL A 19 -6.35 0.74 14.54
C VAL A 19 -7.70 0.29 13.96
N CYS A 20 -7.66 -0.37 12.81
CA CYS A 20 -8.79 -1.11 12.24
C CYS A 20 -8.28 -2.49 11.77
N ASP A 21 -8.46 -3.52 12.58
CA ASP A 21 -8.01 -4.88 12.28
C ASP A 21 -9.10 -5.75 11.63
N ASP A 22 -10.36 -5.34 11.73
CA ASP A 22 -11.47 -5.83 10.94
C ASP A 22 -11.87 -4.83 9.85
N LEU A 23 -11.39 -5.08 8.63
CA LEU A 23 -11.65 -4.22 7.46
C LEU A 23 -13.14 -4.07 7.14
N SER A 24 -14.00 -5.00 7.56
CA SER A 24 -15.46 -4.91 7.35
C SER A 24 -16.10 -3.80 8.18
N THR A 25 -15.40 -3.29 9.19
CA THR A 25 -15.84 -2.20 10.08
C THR A 25 -15.14 -0.88 9.77
N LEU A 26 -14.31 -0.82 8.73
CA LEU A 26 -13.54 0.37 8.40
C LEU A 26 -14.45 1.57 8.14
N GLU A 27 -14.26 2.65 8.91
CA GLU A 27 -14.95 3.94 8.80
C GLU A 27 -13.95 5.09 8.72
N ALA A 28 -13.16 5.12 7.63
CA ALA A 28 -12.13 6.12 7.41
C ALA A 28 -12.18 6.68 5.99
N GLN A 29 -11.64 7.88 5.80
CA GLN A 29 -11.40 8.45 4.48
C GLN A 29 -10.08 7.95 3.89
N VAL A 30 -9.12 7.56 4.75
CA VAL A 30 -7.82 6.98 4.36
C VAL A 30 -7.58 5.71 5.15
N GLY A 31 -7.37 4.60 4.45
CA GLY A 31 -6.95 3.32 5.04
C GLY A 31 -5.48 3.07 4.75
N PHE A 32 -4.63 3.17 5.77
CA PHE A 32 -3.22 2.80 5.66
C PHE A 32 -3.07 1.30 5.80
N ILE A 33 -2.34 0.67 4.87
CA ILE A 33 -2.03 -0.76 4.95
C ILE A 33 -0.53 -0.99 4.75
N GLY A 34 0.08 -1.77 5.63
CA GLY A 34 1.46 -2.20 5.45
C GLY A 34 1.56 -3.48 4.63
N VAL A 35 2.55 -3.58 3.75
CA VAL A 35 2.79 -4.77 2.94
C VAL A 35 4.23 -5.23 3.15
N PRO A 36 4.52 -6.05 4.19
CA PRO A 36 5.88 -6.48 4.53
C PRO A 36 6.38 -7.56 3.56
N TRP A 37 6.68 -7.16 2.33
CA TRP A 37 7.04 -8.04 1.21
C TRP A 37 8.32 -7.58 0.53
N ASP A 38 9.29 -8.48 0.36
CA ASP A 38 10.46 -8.22 -0.49
C ASP A 38 10.89 -9.43 -1.33
N GLN A 39 9.97 -10.36 -1.60
CA GLN A 39 10.27 -11.57 -2.38
C GLN A 39 10.28 -11.33 -3.90
N GLY A 40 9.92 -10.12 -4.36
CA GLY A 40 10.01 -9.71 -5.76
C GLY A 40 11.39 -9.18 -6.15
N VAL A 41 12.33 -9.05 -5.20
CA VAL A 41 13.70 -8.59 -5.45
C VAL A 41 14.61 -9.71 -5.98
N ILE A 42 15.60 -9.32 -6.78
CA ILE A 42 16.53 -10.26 -7.42
C ILE A 42 17.78 -10.44 -6.55
N ILE A 43 17.88 -11.54 -5.82
CA ILE A 43 19.07 -11.87 -4.99
C ILE A 43 20.02 -12.77 -5.80
N PRO A 44 21.37 -12.56 -5.80
CA PRO A 44 22.15 -11.64 -4.96
C PRO A 44 22.43 -10.26 -5.58
N PHE A 45 21.79 -9.91 -6.70
CA PHE A 45 22.08 -8.67 -7.43
C PHE A 45 21.55 -7.41 -6.73
N ILE A 46 20.46 -7.55 -5.96
CA ILE A 46 19.77 -6.49 -5.23
C ILE A 46 19.68 -6.86 -3.74
N ARG A 47 19.56 -5.84 -2.88
CA ARG A 47 19.46 -5.99 -1.43
C ARG A 47 18.01 -6.25 -1.01
N SER A 48 17.81 -7.29 -0.20
CA SER A 48 16.59 -7.50 0.60
C SER A 48 16.56 -6.54 1.80
N GLY A 49 15.39 -6.37 2.41
CA GLY A 49 15.17 -5.55 3.61
C GLY A 49 13.94 -4.65 3.53
N ALA A 50 13.36 -4.47 2.34
CA ALA A 50 12.20 -3.61 2.13
C ALA A 50 10.97 -4.08 2.92
N TYR A 51 10.86 -5.38 3.22
CA TYR A 51 9.79 -5.94 4.07
C TYR A 51 9.67 -5.27 5.45
N ALA A 52 10.77 -4.67 5.95
CA ALA A 52 10.77 -3.95 7.23
C ALA A 52 10.23 -2.51 7.12
N GLY A 53 10.05 -2.00 5.90
CA GLY A 53 9.57 -0.64 5.59
C GLY A 53 8.30 -0.24 6.35
N PRO A 54 7.20 -1.04 6.30
CA PRO A 54 5.95 -0.66 6.95
C PRO A 54 6.12 -0.45 8.46
N ARG A 55 6.90 -1.31 9.13
CA ARG A 55 7.20 -1.19 10.55
C ARG A 55 8.00 0.08 10.85
N LEU A 56 9.05 0.35 10.07
CA LEU A 56 9.93 1.50 10.29
C LEU A 56 9.20 2.83 10.08
N VAL A 57 8.31 2.91 9.09
CA VAL A 57 7.49 4.11 8.85
C VAL A 57 6.54 4.37 10.03
N ARG A 58 5.92 3.33 10.60
CA ARG A 58 5.11 3.46 11.84
C ARG A 58 5.93 3.90 13.04
N GLU A 59 7.15 3.41 13.16
CA GLU A 59 8.07 3.76 14.26
C GLU A 59 8.58 5.19 14.17
N THR A 60 8.66 5.74 12.95
CA THR A 60 9.15 7.09 12.70
C THR A 60 8.24 8.14 13.35
N ARG A 61 8.86 9.08 14.07
CA ARG A 61 8.15 10.21 14.67
C ARG A 61 7.88 11.26 13.59
N THR A 62 6.63 11.55 13.33
CA THR A 62 6.20 12.62 12.43
C THR A 62 5.44 13.68 13.21
N ARG A 63 5.40 14.91 12.71
CA ARG A 63 4.53 15.98 13.25
C ARG A 63 3.03 15.68 13.04
N LEU A 64 2.72 14.75 12.15
CA LEU A 64 1.38 14.25 11.82
C LEU A 64 0.82 13.26 12.85
N ARG A 65 1.52 12.98 13.96
CA ARG A 65 1.12 11.95 14.94
C ARG A 65 -0.06 12.31 15.85
N GLU A 66 -0.61 13.50 15.69
CA GLU A 66 -1.69 14.00 16.55
C GLU A 66 -3.03 13.59 15.96
N THR A 67 -3.63 12.54 16.54
CA THR A 67 -5.03 12.18 16.32
C THR A 67 -5.86 12.84 17.41
N LYS A 68 -6.93 13.54 17.02
CA LYS A 68 -7.90 14.15 17.93
C LYS A 68 -8.68 13.07 18.69
N PRO A 69 -9.34 13.39 19.83
CA PRO A 69 -10.12 12.41 20.59
C PRO A 69 -11.25 11.73 19.80
N ASP A 70 -11.72 12.35 18.72
CA ASP A 70 -12.74 11.80 17.81
C ASP A 70 -12.16 10.86 16.73
N GLY A 71 -10.86 10.58 16.76
CA GLY A 71 -10.17 9.71 15.80
C GLY A 71 -9.77 10.40 14.49
N SER A 72 -10.06 11.69 14.32
CA SER A 72 -9.63 12.46 13.13
C SER A 72 -8.22 13.02 13.28
N SER A 73 -7.57 13.32 12.16
CA SER A 73 -6.24 13.95 12.18
C SER A 73 -6.30 15.38 12.74
N ALA A 74 -5.34 15.75 13.57
CA ALA A 74 -5.11 17.14 13.99
C ALA A 74 -4.57 18.02 12.85
N GLY A 75 -4.13 17.41 11.75
CA GLY A 75 -3.64 18.09 10.55
C GLY A 75 -2.15 18.41 10.57
N TRP A 76 -1.71 19.10 9.52
CA TRP A 76 -0.35 19.58 9.32
C TRP A 76 -0.37 21.06 8.96
N PHE A 77 0.27 21.88 9.79
CA PHE A 77 0.38 23.31 9.54
C PHE A 77 1.52 23.58 8.56
N ASP A 78 1.18 24.17 7.42
CA ASP A 78 2.13 24.73 6.48
C ASP A 78 2.35 26.20 6.80
N ILE A 79 3.60 26.57 7.10
CA ILE A 79 3.97 27.94 7.42
C ILE A 79 3.93 28.87 6.21
N GLU A 80 4.20 28.35 5.01
CA GLU A 80 4.28 29.18 3.80
C GLU A 80 2.89 29.54 3.29
N THR A 81 1.93 28.61 3.40
CA THR A 81 0.54 28.85 3.01
C THR A 81 -0.37 29.26 4.17
N GLU A 82 0.15 29.27 5.40
CA GLU A 82 -0.57 29.53 6.66
C GLU A 82 -1.86 28.71 6.79
N ARG A 83 -1.80 27.45 6.36
CA ARG A 83 -2.98 26.56 6.28
C ARG A 83 -2.75 25.27 7.04
N GLN A 84 -3.83 24.80 7.66
CA GLN A 84 -3.91 23.47 8.24
C GLN A 84 -4.42 22.48 7.18
N TYR A 85 -3.55 21.57 6.73
CA TYR A 85 -3.94 20.49 5.82
C TYR A 85 -4.35 19.25 6.61
N LEU A 86 -5.25 18.44 6.05
CA LEU A 86 -5.70 17.15 6.59
C LEU A 86 -6.41 17.21 7.95
N GLU A 87 -6.66 18.40 8.51
CA GLU A 87 -7.43 18.52 9.74
C GLU A 87 -8.84 17.95 9.58
N GLY A 88 -9.27 17.11 10.53
CA GLY A 88 -10.60 16.49 10.52
C GLY A 88 -10.73 15.29 9.59
N VAL A 89 -9.70 14.94 8.82
CA VAL A 89 -9.69 13.72 7.99
C VAL A 89 -9.64 12.50 8.88
N ARG A 90 -10.58 11.56 8.72
CA ARG A 90 -10.56 10.27 9.43
C ARG A 90 -9.60 9.31 8.73
N MET A 91 -8.64 8.79 9.47
CA MET A 91 -7.63 7.85 8.99
C MET A 91 -7.66 6.59 9.85
N ALA A 92 -7.27 5.44 9.30
CA ALA A 92 -7.13 4.21 10.06
C ALA A 92 -5.88 3.43 9.63
N ASP A 93 -5.20 2.80 10.58
CA ASP A 93 -4.16 1.81 10.31
C ASP A 93 -4.79 0.42 10.26
N CYS A 94 -4.78 -0.17 9.06
CA CYS A 94 -5.36 -1.45 8.71
C CYS A 94 -4.43 -2.64 8.98
N GLY A 95 -3.31 -2.43 9.69
CA GLY A 95 -2.33 -3.45 9.99
C GLY A 95 -1.42 -3.78 8.80
N ASP A 96 -0.88 -4.99 8.80
CA ASP A 96 -0.06 -5.55 7.73
C ASP A 96 -0.82 -6.64 6.99
N VAL A 97 -0.69 -6.70 5.66
CA VAL A 97 -1.14 -7.85 4.87
C VAL A 97 -0.49 -9.11 5.40
N PHE A 98 -1.30 -10.16 5.64
CA PHE A 98 -0.78 -11.44 6.10
C PHE A 98 -0.14 -12.22 4.93
N VAL A 99 1.14 -11.93 4.68
CA VAL A 99 1.93 -12.55 3.60
C VAL A 99 2.08 -14.06 3.81
N ALA A 100 1.88 -14.84 2.75
CA ALA A 100 2.22 -16.26 2.73
C ALA A 100 3.66 -16.44 2.22
N GLY A 101 4.58 -16.82 3.12
CA GLY A 101 5.99 -17.02 2.77
C GLY A 101 6.16 -18.08 1.67
N GLY A 102 6.85 -17.72 0.58
CA GLY A 102 7.12 -18.63 -0.53
C GLY A 102 5.98 -18.83 -1.53
N ASP A 103 4.77 -18.35 -1.24
CA ASP A 103 3.62 -18.41 -2.14
C ASP A 103 3.28 -17.00 -2.65
N VAL A 104 3.86 -16.66 -3.80
CA VAL A 104 3.69 -15.36 -4.46
C VAL A 104 2.24 -15.14 -4.89
N GLU A 105 1.58 -16.17 -5.42
CA GLU A 105 0.21 -16.06 -5.93
C GLU A 105 -0.78 -15.83 -4.79
N LEU A 106 -0.67 -16.61 -3.72
CA LEU A 106 -1.48 -16.43 -2.52
C LEU A 106 -1.27 -15.04 -1.90
N SER A 107 -0.01 -14.60 -1.79
CA SER A 107 0.32 -13.29 -1.24
C SER A 107 -0.24 -12.15 -2.11
N HIS A 108 -0.11 -12.24 -3.44
CA HIS A 108 -0.71 -11.29 -4.37
C HIS A 108 -2.24 -11.28 -4.28
N ARG A 109 -2.88 -12.44 -4.14
CA ARG A 109 -4.34 -12.52 -3.94
C ARG A 109 -4.76 -11.82 -2.65
N ARG A 110 -4.03 -12.03 -1.54
CA ARG A 110 -4.30 -11.36 -0.27
C ARG A 110 -4.11 -9.84 -0.37
N MET A 111 -3.04 -9.37 -1.01
CA MET A 111 -2.80 -7.94 -1.24
C MET A 111 -3.95 -7.31 -2.06
N THR A 112 -4.41 -7.98 -3.11
CA THR A 112 -5.58 -7.55 -3.91
C THR A 112 -6.86 -7.52 -3.07
N GLU A 113 -7.12 -8.56 -2.28
CA GLU A 113 -8.32 -8.61 -1.43
C GLU A 113 -8.33 -7.50 -0.36
N VAL A 114 -7.18 -7.21 0.26
CA VAL A 114 -7.06 -6.13 1.26
C VAL A 114 -7.32 -4.77 0.63
N SER A 115 -6.61 -4.45 -0.46
CA SER A 115 -6.75 -3.16 -1.14
C SER A 115 -8.17 -2.96 -1.68
N ARG A 116 -8.76 -4.00 -2.27
CA ARG A 116 -10.16 -3.98 -2.69
C ARG A 116 -11.10 -3.72 -1.53
N THR A 117 -10.94 -4.45 -0.41
CA THR A 117 -11.82 -4.29 0.75
C THR A 117 -11.74 -2.88 1.33
N ILE A 118 -10.54 -2.29 1.41
CA ILE A 118 -10.38 -0.90 1.86
C ILE A 118 -11.07 0.08 0.89
N ALA A 119 -10.88 -0.11 -0.42
CA ALA A 119 -11.50 0.72 -1.45
C ALA A 119 -13.04 0.59 -1.47
N ASP A 120 -13.58 -0.62 -1.31
CA ASP A 120 -15.02 -0.91 -1.23
C ASP A 120 -15.70 -0.20 -0.05
N ARG A 121 -14.94 0.07 1.02
CA ARG A 121 -15.40 0.87 2.17
C ARG A 121 -15.38 2.37 1.91
N GLY A 122 -15.01 2.80 0.70
CA GLY A 122 -14.92 4.19 0.29
C GLY A 122 -13.68 4.92 0.79
N ALA A 123 -12.70 4.19 1.33
CA ALA A 123 -11.46 4.76 1.82
C ALA A 123 -10.39 4.80 0.72
N MET A 124 -9.60 5.87 0.70
CA MET A 124 -8.38 5.93 -0.11
C MET A 124 -7.37 4.92 0.44
N VAL A 125 -6.92 3.99 -0.42
CA VAL A 125 -5.91 2.99 -0.06
C VAL A 125 -4.53 3.63 -0.04
N ALA A 126 -3.90 3.66 1.13
CA ALA A 126 -2.53 4.13 1.32
C ALA A 126 -1.63 2.95 1.70
N ALA A 127 -1.11 2.24 0.69
CA ALA A 127 -0.22 1.10 0.91
C ALA A 127 1.22 1.56 1.16
N VAL A 128 1.81 1.10 2.27
CA VAL A 128 3.22 1.29 2.59
C VAL A 128 3.91 -0.05 2.38
N GLY A 129 4.81 -0.08 1.42
CA GLY A 129 5.37 -1.32 0.94
C GLY A 129 6.60 -1.82 1.66
N GLY A 130 6.94 -3.04 1.24
CA GLY A 130 8.30 -3.36 0.85
C GLY A 130 8.51 -3.15 -0.65
N ASP A 131 9.06 -4.14 -1.37
CA ASP A 131 9.56 -3.94 -2.74
C ASP A 131 8.47 -3.54 -3.76
N HIS A 132 8.88 -3.02 -4.92
CA HIS A 132 7.96 -2.43 -5.90
C HIS A 132 6.95 -3.42 -6.51
N SER A 133 7.17 -4.73 -6.41
CA SER A 133 6.26 -5.75 -6.96
C SER A 133 4.86 -5.70 -6.36
N ILE A 134 4.71 -5.17 -5.14
CA ILE A 134 3.40 -5.06 -4.47
C ILE A 134 2.43 -4.12 -5.19
N SER A 135 2.93 -3.19 -6.01
CA SER A 135 2.09 -2.18 -6.66
C SER A 135 1.09 -2.80 -7.61
N PHE A 136 1.44 -3.91 -8.26
CA PHE A 136 0.52 -4.65 -9.12
C PHE A 136 -0.70 -5.20 -8.36
N PRO A 137 -0.55 -6.10 -7.35
CA PRO A 137 -1.71 -6.65 -6.68
C PRO A 137 -2.51 -5.61 -5.89
N ILE A 138 -1.88 -4.56 -5.34
CA ILE A 138 -2.60 -3.45 -4.70
C ILE A 138 -3.39 -2.64 -5.73
N GLY A 139 -2.77 -2.22 -6.83
CA GLY A 139 -3.43 -1.48 -7.89
C GLY A 139 -4.57 -2.26 -8.54
N ARG A 140 -4.41 -3.58 -8.71
CA ARG A 140 -5.49 -4.47 -9.16
C ARG A 140 -6.72 -4.41 -8.25
N GLY A 141 -6.53 -4.47 -6.93
CA GLY A 141 -7.65 -4.42 -5.98
C GLY A 141 -8.38 -3.08 -5.99
N VAL A 142 -7.63 -1.98 -6.13
CA VAL A 142 -8.19 -0.62 -6.29
C VAL A 142 -8.98 -0.50 -7.61
N ALA A 143 -8.44 -1.05 -8.70
CA ALA A 143 -9.08 -1.02 -10.01
C ALA A 143 -10.39 -1.83 -10.08
N GLU A 144 -10.47 -2.94 -9.33
CA GLU A 144 -11.70 -3.75 -9.22
C GLU A 144 -12.88 -2.95 -8.65
N VAL A 145 -12.61 -1.92 -7.82
CA VAL A 145 -13.65 -1.08 -7.19
C VAL A 145 -13.96 0.18 -8.00
N HIS A 146 -12.92 0.90 -8.43
CA HIS A 146 -13.10 2.21 -9.05
C HIS A 146 -13.23 2.16 -10.57
N GLY A 147 -12.89 1.04 -11.22
CA GLY A 147 -12.88 0.92 -12.67
C GLY A 147 -11.63 1.56 -13.28
N PRO A 148 -11.75 2.37 -14.35
CA PRO A 148 -10.60 2.96 -15.03
C PRO A 148 -9.66 3.76 -14.12
N LEU A 149 -8.34 3.57 -14.27
CA LEU A 149 -7.28 4.22 -13.52
C LEU A 149 -6.16 4.71 -14.44
N ASP A 150 -5.61 5.87 -14.06
CA ASP A 150 -4.32 6.35 -14.55
C ASP A 150 -3.24 6.14 -13.48
N VAL A 151 -2.04 5.77 -13.92
CA VAL A 151 -0.88 5.57 -13.05
C VAL A 151 0.12 6.69 -13.25
N VAL A 152 0.41 7.42 -12.16
CA VAL A 152 1.58 8.30 -12.07
C VAL A 152 2.66 7.57 -11.31
N HIS A 153 3.77 7.27 -11.99
CA HIS A 153 4.88 6.49 -11.47
C HIS A 153 6.11 7.38 -11.35
N ILE A 154 6.63 7.51 -10.13
CA ILE A 154 7.83 8.30 -9.83
C ILE A 154 8.92 7.32 -9.41
N ASP A 155 9.86 7.06 -10.31
CA ASP A 155 10.94 6.08 -10.10
C ASP A 155 12.12 6.39 -11.02
N ALA A 156 13.30 5.93 -10.61
CA ALA A 156 14.51 5.94 -11.44
C ALA A 156 14.55 4.77 -12.44
N HIS A 157 13.63 3.81 -12.33
CA HIS A 157 13.56 2.62 -13.19
C HIS A 157 12.19 2.53 -13.88
N PRO A 158 12.11 1.95 -15.08
CA PRO A 158 10.84 1.87 -15.82
C PRO A 158 9.87 0.81 -15.29
N ASP A 159 10.36 -0.21 -14.58
CA ASP A 159 9.58 -1.33 -14.03
C ASP A 159 8.56 -2.00 -14.99
N PHE A 160 8.92 -2.01 -16.28
CA PHE A 160 8.06 -2.44 -17.38
C PHE A 160 8.51 -3.73 -18.08
N ALA A 161 9.40 -4.52 -17.45
CA ALA A 161 9.85 -5.78 -18.02
C ALA A 161 8.73 -6.81 -18.02
N ASP A 162 8.56 -7.55 -19.12
CA ASP A 162 7.55 -8.62 -19.18
C ASP A 162 7.90 -9.77 -18.23
N GLU A 163 9.16 -10.18 -18.23
CA GLU A 163 9.68 -11.23 -17.38
C GLU A 163 11.13 -10.93 -17.03
N ILE A 164 11.53 -11.25 -15.80
CA ILE A 164 12.91 -11.20 -15.35
C ILE A 164 13.24 -12.55 -14.72
N TYR A 165 14.28 -13.23 -15.23
CA TYR A 165 14.71 -14.56 -14.77
C TYR A 165 13.59 -15.60 -14.60
N GLY A 166 12.64 -15.71 -15.53
CA GLY A 166 11.55 -16.70 -15.42
C GLY A 166 10.30 -16.22 -14.68
N SER A 167 10.32 -15.03 -14.06
CA SER A 167 9.21 -14.53 -13.23
C SER A 167 8.61 -13.24 -13.78
N ARG A 168 7.27 -13.23 -13.85
CA ARG A 168 6.43 -12.06 -14.21
C ARG A 168 6.10 -11.16 -13.02
N PHE A 169 6.46 -11.57 -11.80
CA PHE A 169 6.04 -10.95 -10.54
C PHE A 169 7.21 -10.34 -9.75
N GLN A 170 8.26 -9.94 -10.44
CA GLN A 170 9.40 -9.24 -9.84
C GLN A 170 9.17 -7.73 -9.75
N HIS A 171 9.97 -7.05 -8.92
CA HIS A 171 9.89 -5.62 -8.68
C HIS A 171 9.98 -4.76 -9.97
N GLY A 172 10.76 -5.21 -10.96
CA GLY A 172 10.91 -4.53 -12.25
C GLY A 172 9.84 -4.86 -13.30
N SER A 173 8.75 -5.54 -12.92
CA SER A 173 7.69 -5.98 -13.82
C SER A 173 6.30 -5.48 -13.43
N GLN A 174 6.16 -4.84 -12.27
CA GLN A 174 4.86 -4.48 -11.70
C GLN A 174 4.05 -3.56 -12.61
N LEU A 175 4.70 -2.59 -13.26
CA LEU A 175 4.04 -1.58 -14.08
C LEU A 175 3.56 -2.20 -15.40
N ARG A 176 4.32 -3.16 -15.92
CA ARG A 176 3.88 -3.99 -17.05
C ARG A 176 2.67 -4.86 -16.66
N ARG A 177 2.64 -5.45 -15.47
CA ARG A 177 1.45 -6.18 -14.99
C ARG A 177 0.23 -5.28 -14.83
N LEU A 178 0.40 -4.05 -14.33
CA LEU A 178 -0.67 -3.06 -14.27
C LEU A 178 -1.19 -2.69 -15.66
N SER A 179 -0.31 -2.48 -16.64
CA SER A 179 -0.71 -2.13 -18.02
C SER A 179 -1.51 -3.23 -18.73
N GLU A 180 -1.45 -4.47 -18.24
CA GLU A 180 -2.22 -5.60 -18.76
C GLU A 180 -3.65 -5.63 -18.22
N LEU A 181 -3.96 -4.83 -17.18
CA LEU A 181 -5.32 -4.68 -16.67
C LEU A 181 -6.14 -3.82 -17.65
N PRO A 182 -7.35 -4.27 -18.06
CA PRO A 182 -8.18 -3.52 -19.00
C PRO A 182 -8.67 -2.17 -18.45
N THR A 183 -8.53 -1.98 -17.14
CA THR A 183 -8.90 -0.77 -16.42
C THR A 183 -7.75 0.24 -16.32
N VAL A 184 -6.52 -0.09 -16.68
CA VAL A 184 -5.42 0.87 -16.63
C VAL A 184 -5.30 1.54 -18.00
N GLU A 185 -5.60 2.84 -18.08
CA GLU A 185 -5.69 3.58 -19.35
C GLU A 185 -4.36 4.26 -19.71
N HIS A 186 -3.78 4.99 -18.75
CA HIS A 186 -2.51 5.69 -18.96
C HIS A 186 -1.50 5.41 -17.86
N ILE A 187 -0.23 5.40 -18.25
CA ILE A 187 0.91 5.31 -17.35
C ILE A 187 1.89 6.42 -17.69
N SER A 188 2.14 7.31 -16.74
CA SER A 188 3.14 8.38 -16.84
C SER A 188 4.29 8.10 -15.89
N ALA A 189 5.46 7.76 -16.43
CA ALA A 189 6.68 7.52 -15.67
C ALA A 189 7.58 8.77 -15.64
N ILE A 190 8.05 9.15 -14.45
CA ILE A 190 8.82 10.37 -14.20
C ILE A 190 10.05 10.02 -13.36
N GLY A 191 11.25 10.38 -13.83
CA GLY A 191 12.50 10.22 -13.08
C GLY A 191 13.52 9.23 -13.66
N LEU A 192 13.23 8.64 -14.83
CA LEU A 192 14.13 7.77 -15.60
C LEU A 192 15.47 8.45 -15.97
#